data_AF-A0A917EWA6-F1
#
_entry.id   AF-A0A917EWA6-F1
#
_cell.length_a   1.000
_cell.length_b   1.000
_cell.length_c   1.000
_cell.angle_alpha   90.00
_cell.angle_beta   90.00
_cell.angle_gamma   90.00
#
_symmetry.space_group_name_H-M   'P 1'
#
loop_
_entity.id
_entity.type
_entity.pdbx_description
1 polymer ?
#
loop_
_entity_poly.entity_id
_entity_poly.type
_entity_poly.pdbx_seq_one_letter_code
_entity_poly.pdbx_strand_id
1 'polypeptide(L)'
;MVVVLFNCFHWMGYHCARQLLHSGHEVVGVDEIDDPMKEQLYMYVGRNSNFQHFNTIEERDNHSHYTNDESHLLISNETLVIKYKLFDEVTIDLPPLFGEWMDMKDKEIETIDDLKLWILERGALYVGDFFETVIDHVEKGEILRLAEKKFSLTERETQPQEVLERIWAVRHLNQ
;
A
#
# COMPACT_ATOMS: atom_id res chain seq x y z
N MET A 1 -3.07 -3.28 17.13
CA MET A 1 -3.77 -2.13 16.52
C MET A 1 -4.58 -2.66 15.35
N VAL A 2 -5.82 -2.18 15.19
CA VAL A 2 -6.69 -2.50 14.06
C VAL A 2 -6.55 -1.39 13.02
N VAL A 3 -6.32 -1.78 11.77
CA VAL A 3 -6.17 -0.84 10.65
C VAL A 3 -7.25 -1.09 9.60
N VAL A 4 -8.06 -0.08 9.35
CA VAL A 4 -9.06 -0.08 8.29
C VAL A 4 -8.41 0.46 7.03
N LEU A 5 -8.29 -0.37 6.00
CA LEU A 5 -7.57 -0.05 4.78
C LEU A 5 -8.53 0.00 3.59
N PHE A 6 -8.72 1.18 3.02
CA PHE A 6 -9.53 1.38 1.83
C PHE A 6 -8.70 1.17 0.57
N ASN A 7 -9.33 0.62 -0.47
CA ASN A 7 -8.68 0.21 -1.71
C ASN A 7 -7.57 -0.82 -1.45
N CYS A 8 -7.86 -1.81 -0.59
CA CYS A 8 -6.86 -2.79 -0.13
C CYS A 8 -6.36 -3.74 -1.24
N PHE A 9 -7.03 -3.83 -2.38
CA PHE A 9 -6.58 -4.60 -3.56
C PHE A 9 -6.12 -3.71 -4.71
N HIS A 10 -6.06 -2.40 -4.52
CA HIS A 10 -5.17 -1.58 -5.33
C HIS A 10 -3.72 -2.01 -5.09
N TRP A 11 -2.81 -1.94 -6.07
CA TRP A 11 -1.44 -2.46 -5.91
C TRP A 11 -0.71 -1.87 -4.69
N MET A 12 -0.87 -0.56 -4.45
CA MET A 12 -0.36 0.11 -3.25
C MET A 12 -1.06 -0.38 -1.96
N GLY A 13 -2.38 -0.53 -2.00
CA GLY A 13 -3.16 -1.04 -0.88
C GLY A 13 -2.77 -2.46 -0.50
N TYR A 14 -2.53 -3.32 -1.48
CA TYR A 14 -2.07 -4.68 -1.26
C TYR A 14 -0.72 -4.71 -0.53
N HIS A 15 0.25 -3.89 -0.96
CA HIS A 15 1.55 -3.80 -0.30
C HIS A 15 1.43 -3.27 1.13
N CYS A 16 0.57 -2.27 1.36
CA CYS A 16 0.26 -1.78 2.70
C CYS A 16 -0.37 -2.87 3.59
N ALA A 17 -1.40 -3.57 3.09
CA ALA A 17 -2.07 -4.66 3.80
C ALA A 17 -1.08 -5.76 4.18
N ARG A 18 -0.25 -6.18 3.21
CA ARG A 18 0.76 -7.22 3.42
C ARG A 18 1.77 -6.81 4.49
N GLN A 19 2.25 -5.56 4.48
CA GLN A 19 3.21 -5.06 5.47
C GLN A 19 2.59 -4.98 6.87
N LEU A 20 1.35 -4.51 6.98
CA LEU A 20 0.58 -4.49 8.22
C LEU A 20 0.43 -5.90 8.81
N LEU A 21 -0.05 -6.85 7.99
CA LEU A 21 -0.24 -8.25 8.38
C LEU A 21 1.09 -8.92 8.78
N HIS A 22 2.18 -8.64 8.05
CA HIS A 22 3.51 -9.16 8.38
C HIS A 22 4.00 -8.65 9.74
N SER A 23 3.68 -7.40 10.07
CA SER A 23 4.01 -6.77 11.35
C SER A 23 3.04 -7.18 12.47
N GLY A 24 2.11 -8.11 12.21
CA GLY A 24 1.19 -8.68 13.20
C GLY A 24 -0.08 -7.87 13.44
N HIS A 25 -0.37 -6.86 12.61
CA HIS A 25 -1.57 -6.04 12.75
C HIS A 25 -2.83 -6.77 12.27
N GLU A 26 -3.96 -6.39 12.85
CA GLU A 26 -5.27 -6.72 12.33
C GLU A 26 -5.64 -5.71 11.24
N VAL A 27 -6.03 -6.21 10.07
CA VAL A 27 -6.36 -5.40 8.89
C VAL A 27 -7.79 -5.69 8.46
N VAL A 28 -8.59 -4.64 8.43
CA VAL A 28 -9.93 -4.64 7.85
C VAL A 28 -9.84 -3.98 6.48
N GLY A 29 -9.78 -4.81 5.43
CA GLY A 29 -9.73 -4.35 4.05
C GLY A 29 -11.13 -4.00 3.52
N VAL A 30 -11.27 -2.83 2.92
CA VAL A 30 -12.48 -2.37 2.25
C VAL A 30 -12.17 -2.10 0.78
N ASP A 31 -12.65 -2.97 -0.10
CA ASP A 31 -12.47 -2.85 -1.55
C ASP A 31 -13.44 -3.80 -2.27
N GLU A 32 -13.97 -3.39 -3.42
CA GLU A 32 -14.77 -4.27 -4.27
C GLU A 32 -13.82 -5.20 -5.06
N ILE A 33 -14.15 -6.49 -5.12
CA ILE A 33 -13.41 -7.45 -5.94
C ILE A 33 -14.12 -7.56 -7.30
N ASP A 34 -13.83 -6.59 -8.17
CA ASP A 34 -14.49 -6.39 -9.47
C ASP A 34 -13.62 -6.73 -10.69
N ASP A 35 -12.35 -7.10 -10.47
CA ASP A 35 -11.38 -7.46 -11.51
C ASP A 35 -10.54 -8.69 -11.12
N PRO A 36 -10.12 -9.54 -12.10
CA PRO A 36 -9.30 -10.73 -11.83
C PRO A 36 -8.00 -10.46 -11.06
N MET A 37 -7.38 -9.29 -11.26
CA MET A 37 -6.20 -8.91 -10.48
C MET A 37 -6.53 -8.81 -9.00
N LYS A 38 -7.66 -8.18 -8.65
CA LYS A 38 -8.08 -8.06 -7.25
C LYS A 38 -8.42 -9.41 -6.64
N GLU A 39 -9.06 -10.32 -7.40
CA GLU A 39 -9.27 -11.71 -6.95
C GLU A 39 -7.94 -12.41 -6.63
N GLN A 40 -6.95 -12.25 -7.50
CA GLN A 40 -5.62 -12.81 -7.30
C GLN A 40 -4.92 -12.21 -6.07
N LEU A 41 -4.99 -10.89 -5.89
CA LEU A 41 -4.41 -10.22 -4.72
C LEU A 41 -5.09 -10.65 -3.43
N TYR A 42 -6.41 -10.81 -3.44
CA TYR A 42 -7.17 -11.36 -2.31
C TYR A 42 -6.69 -12.77 -1.95
N MET A 43 -6.41 -13.64 -2.92
CA MET A 43 -5.92 -15.00 -2.63
C MET A 43 -4.60 -15.03 -1.86
N TYR A 44 -3.76 -14.00 -1.95
CA TYR A 44 -2.49 -13.93 -1.22
C TYR A 44 -2.64 -13.47 0.24
N VAL A 45 -3.64 -12.66 0.57
CA VAL A 45 -3.82 -12.11 1.93
C VAL A 45 -5.07 -12.63 2.66
N GLY A 46 -6.09 -13.06 1.92
CA GLY A 46 -7.41 -13.47 2.44
C GLY A 46 -7.40 -14.70 3.36
N ARG A 47 -6.30 -15.46 3.39
CA ARG A 47 -6.11 -16.62 4.28
C ARG A 47 -5.44 -16.26 5.60
N ASN A 48 -5.00 -15.01 5.77
CA ASN A 48 -4.40 -14.55 7.02
C ASN A 48 -5.52 -14.35 8.07
N SER A 49 -5.36 -14.93 9.26
CA SER A 49 -6.36 -14.83 10.34
C SER A 49 -6.57 -13.40 10.84
N ASN A 50 -5.60 -12.52 10.62
CA ASN A 50 -5.66 -11.11 11.00
C ASN A 50 -6.23 -10.23 9.87
N PHE A 51 -6.66 -10.81 8.76
CA PHE A 51 -7.27 -10.08 7.65
C PHE A 51 -8.77 -10.37 7.58
N GLN A 52 -9.56 -9.30 7.54
CA GLN A 52 -10.99 -9.36 7.27
C GLN A 52 -11.32 -8.44 6.09
N HIS A 53 -12.15 -8.93 5.16
CA HIS A 53 -12.53 -8.19 3.96
C HIS A 53 -14.02 -7.85 3.96
N PHE A 54 -14.32 -6.65 3.48
CA PHE A 54 -15.66 -6.16 3.16
C PHE A 54 -15.64 -5.48 1.79
N ASN A 55 -16.73 -5.57 1.03
CA ASN A 55 -16.80 -4.88 -0.26
C ASN A 55 -16.98 -3.38 -0.05
N THR A 56 -17.79 -3.00 0.94
CA THR A 56 -18.09 -1.60 1.24
C THR A 56 -17.96 -1.27 2.73
N ILE A 57 -17.88 0.03 3.03
CA ILE A 57 -17.82 0.49 4.42
C ILE A 57 -19.15 0.24 5.15
N GLU A 58 -20.28 0.29 4.45
CA GLU A 58 -21.59 -0.01 5.01
C GLU A 58 -21.70 -1.48 5.40
N GLU A 59 -21.15 -2.39 4.58
CA GLU A 59 -21.07 -3.81 4.96
C GLU A 59 -20.25 -3.99 6.23
N ARG A 60 -19.09 -3.33 6.34
CA ARG A 60 -18.27 -3.36 7.55
C ARG A 60 -19.05 -2.88 8.77
N ASP A 61 -19.72 -1.73 8.66
CA ASP A 61 -20.44 -1.09 9.77
C ASP A 61 -21.63 -1.93 10.27
N ASN A 62 -22.22 -2.74 9.40
CA ASN A 62 -23.29 -3.67 9.77
C ASN A 62 -22.76 -4.94 10.47
N HIS A 63 -21.48 -5.28 10.32
CA HIS A 63 -20.90 -6.55 10.79
C HIS A 63 -19.85 -6.39 11.89
N SER A 64 -19.32 -5.18 12.10
CA SER A 64 -18.25 -4.91 13.05
C SER A 64 -18.59 -3.77 14.01
N HIS A 65 -18.15 -3.91 15.27
CA HIS A 65 -18.23 -2.84 16.25
C HIS A 65 -17.00 -1.97 16.17
N TYR A 66 -17.21 -0.67 15.95
CA TYR A 66 -16.16 0.36 16.06
C TYR A 66 -15.41 0.22 17.38
N THR A 67 -14.09 0.08 17.30
CA THR A 67 -13.18 0.23 18.43
C THR A 67 -12.56 1.62 18.39
N ASN A 68 -12.39 2.26 19.55
CA ASN A 68 -11.83 3.62 19.65
C ASN A 68 -10.33 3.69 19.28
N ASP A 69 -9.69 2.58 18.92
CA ASP A 69 -8.26 2.45 18.63
C ASP A 69 -8.00 1.99 17.18
N GLU A 70 -8.95 2.28 16.28
CA GLU A 70 -8.83 2.06 14.85
C GLU A 70 -8.08 3.21 14.16
N SER A 71 -7.21 2.85 13.21
CA SER A 71 -6.61 3.79 12.25
C SER A 71 -7.17 3.53 10.86
N HIS A 72 -7.51 4.57 10.11
CA HIS A 72 -8.02 4.47 8.75
C HIS A 72 -6.95 4.94 7.76
N LEU A 73 -6.63 4.11 6.78
CA LEU A 73 -5.72 4.44 5.68
C LEU A 73 -6.53 4.40 4.38
N LEU A 74 -6.65 5.56 3.73
CA LEU A 74 -7.31 5.70 2.44
C LEU A 74 -6.26 5.94 1.38
N ILE A 75 -6.08 4.96 0.50
CA ILE A 75 -5.08 5.01 -0.56
C ILE A 75 -5.76 5.38 -1.88
N SER A 76 -5.20 6.38 -2.56
CA SER A 76 -5.54 6.74 -3.94
C SER A 76 -4.28 6.74 -4.80
N ASN A 77 -4.40 7.06 -6.08
CA ASN A 77 -3.23 7.15 -6.98
C ASN A 77 -2.27 8.31 -6.64
N GLU A 78 -2.79 9.36 -6.01
CA GLU A 78 -2.04 10.62 -5.79
C GLU A 78 -1.83 10.93 -4.31
N THR A 79 -2.68 10.41 -3.44
CA THR A 79 -2.65 10.75 -2.00
C THR A 79 -2.89 9.54 -1.12
N LEU A 80 -2.32 9.61 0.08
CA LEU A 80 -2.62 8.76 1.22
C LEU A 80 -3.23 9.63 2.32
N VAL A 81 -4.47 9.32 2.71
CA VAL A 81 -5.10 9.94 3.89
C VAL A 81 -5.02 8.97 5.05
N ILE A 82 -4.50 9.43 6.17
CA ILE A 82 -4.38 8.66 7.40
C ILE A 82 -5.22 9.36 8.47
N LYS A 83 -6.20 8.64 9.01
CA LYS A 83 -6.96 9.07 10.18
C LYS A 83 -6.53 8.20 11.35
N TYR A 84 -5.93 8.83 12.36
CA TYR A 84 -5.48 8.17 13.56
C TYR A 84 -6.40 8.56 14.70
N LYS A 85 -7.15 7.58 15.23
CA LYS A 85 -8.16 7.81 16.27
C LYS A 85 -9.19 8.87 15.83
N LEU A 86 -9.87 9.49 16.79
CA LEU A 86 -10.99 10.42 16.53
C LEU A 86 -10.60 11.84 16.10
N PHE A 87 -9.31 12.22 16.18
CA PHE A 87 -8.93 13.63 16.16
C PHE A 87 -7.82 14.00 15.16
N ASP A 88 -6.94 13.06 14.81
CA ASP A 88 -5.80 13.38 13.96
C ASP A 88 -6.03 12.84 12.55
N GLU A 89 -5.97 13.73 11.55
CA GLU A 89 -6.05 13.40 10.14
C GLU A 89 -4.86 14.07 9.42
N VAL A 90 -4.17 13.31 8.59
CA VAL A 90 -3.11 13.81 7.73
C VAL A 90 -3.31 13.30 6.31
N THR A 91 -3.14 14.20 5.34
CA THR A 91 -3.10 13.86 3.92
C THR A 91 -1.67 14.04 3.43
N ILE A 92 -1.16 13.01 2.77
CA ILE A 92 0.20 12.95 2.23
C ILE A 92 0.08 12.83 0.72
N ASP A 93 0.73 13.73 -0.02
CA ASP A 93 0.93 13.55 -1.45
C ASP A 93 1.89 12.39 -1.68
N LEU A 94 1.47 11.41 -2.47
CA LEU A 94 2.28 10.23 -2.73
C LEU A 94 3.48 10.64 -3.60
N PRO A 95 4.72 10.29 -3.19
CA PRO A 95 5.84 10.40 -4.10
C PRO A 95 5.65 9.43 -5.27
N PRO A 96 6.45 9.53 -6.35
CA PRO A 96 6.49 8.49 -7.36
C PRO A 96 6.83 7.15 -6.69
N LEU A 97 5.92 6.18 -6.77
CA LEU A 97 6.09 4.85 -6.20
C LEU A 97 6.21 3.82 -7.32
N PHE A 98 6.97 2.76 -7.06
CA PHE A 98 7.03 1.58 -7.91
C PHE A 98 6.95 0.30 -7.08
N GLY A 99 6.47 -0.79 -7.69
CA GLY A 99 6.35 -2.06 -7.01
C GLY A 99 5.67 -3.12 -7.86
N GLU A 100 5.51 -4.30 -7.27
CA GLU A 100 4.79 -5.40 -7.89
C GLU A 100 3.33 -5.01 -8.14
N TRP A 101 2.76 -5.49 -9.26
CA TRP A 101 1.40 -5.21 -9.72
C TRP A 101 1.08 -3.75 -10.05
N MET A 102 2.08 -2.85 -10.07
CA MET A 102 1.92 -1.51 -10.63
C MET A 102 1.56 -1.59 -12.11
N ASP A 103 0.66 -0.72 -12.58
CA ASP A 103 0.40 -0.57 -14.02
C ASP A 103 1.62 0.03 -14.72
N MET A 104 2.24 -0.79 -15.56
CA MET A 104 3.41 -0.43 -16.38
C MET A 104 3.01 0.17 -17.73
N LYS A 105 1.84 -0.18 -18.26
CA LYS A 105 1.37 0.28 -19.58
C LYS A 105 1.04 1.77 -19.52
N ASP A 106 0.35 2.19 -18.47
CA ASP A 106 0.04 3.60 -18.22
C ASP A 106 1.29 4.48 -18.03
N LYS A 107 2.46 3.85 -17.84
CA LYS A 107 3.75 4.53 -17.62
C LYS A 107 4.73 4.37 -18.78
N GLU A 108 4.29 3.75 -19.88
CA GLU A 108 5.12 3.50 -21.07
C GLU A 108 6.39 2.66 -20.76
N ILE A 109 6.31 1.76 -19.76
CA ILE A 109 7.42 0.90 -19.34
C ILE A 109 7.32 -0.45 -20.06
N GLU A 110 8.18 -0.69 -21.05
CA GLU A 110 8.15 -1.90 -21.88
C GLU A 110 9.23 -2.92 -21.52
N THR A 111 10.35 -2.48 -20.97
CA THR A 111 11.50 -3.29 -20.55
C THR A 111 11.93 -3.02 -19.10
N ILE A 112 12.74 -3.93 -18.54
CA ILE A 112 13.32 -3.72 -17.20
C ILE A 112 14.25 -2.51 -17.15
N ASP A 113 14.87 -2.17 -18.28
CA ASP A 113 15.72 -0.98 -18.40
C ASP A 113 14.88 0.30 -18.44
N ASP A 114 13.71 0.27 -19.07
CA ASP A 114 12.74 1.39 -18.99
C ASP A 114 12.26 1.60 -17.56
N LEU A 115 12.01 0.51 -16.81
CA LEU A 115 11.64 0.59 -15.40
C LEU A 115 12.76 1.25 -14.57
N LYS A 116 14.01 0.83 -14.79
CA LYS A 116 15.18 1.44 -14.12
C LYS A 116 15.30 2.92 -14.43
N LEU A 117 15.16 3.29 -15.70
CA LEU A 117 15.22 4.69 -16.13
C LEU A 117 14.10 5.51 -15.49
N TRP A 118 12.87 5.01 -15.52
CA TRP A 118 11.72 5.67 -14.91
C TRP A 118 11.91 5.91 -13.41
N ILE A 119 12.44 4.91 -12.69
CA ILE A 119 12.75 5.02 -11.25
C ILE A 119 13.77 6.12 -11.01
N LEU A 120 14.86 6.15 -11.79
CA LEU A 120 15.93 7.13 -11.65
C LEU A 120 15.46 8.55 -11.98
N GLU A 121 14.76 8.73 -13.10
CA GLU A 121 14.30 10.05 -13.56
C GLU A 121 13.29 10.69 -12.62
N ARG A 122 12.41 9.88 -12.03
CA ARG A 122 11.37 10.37 -11.11
C ARG A 122 11.78 10.32 -9.64
N GLY A 123 12.94 9.75 -9.32
CA GLY A 123 13.35 9.48 -7.95
C GLY A 123 12.36 8.58 -7.22
N ALA A 124 11.83 7.57 -7.91
CA ALA A 124 10.74 6.76 -7.40
C ALA A 124 11.16 5.84 -6.25
N LEU A 125 10.26 5.62 -5.30
CA LEU A 125 10.49 4.80 -4.12
C LEU A 125 9.81 3.45 -4.25
N TYR A 126 10.45 2.42 -3.69
CA TYR A 126 9.80 1.12 -3.59
C TYR A 126 8.62 1.24 -2.63
N VAL A 127 7.45 0.81 -3.08
CA VAL A 127 6.19 0.92 -2.34
C VAL A 127 6.25 0.23 -0.97
N GLY A 128 7.00 -0.87 -0.86
CA GLY A 128 7.23 -1.56 0.42
C GLY A 128 7.99 -0.69 1.43
N ASP A 129 9.10 -0.08 1.00
CA ASP A 129 9.94 0.79 1.86
C ASP A 129 9.13 2.03 2.30
N PHE A 130 8.29 2.56 1.40
CA PHE A 130 7.37 3.67 1.71
C PHE A 130 6.38 3.28 2.81
N PHE A 131 5.66 2.17 2.66
CA PHE A 131 4.65 1.77 3.64
C PHE A 131 5.27 1.29 4.96
N GLU A 132 6.46 0.70 4.96
CA GLU A 132 7.20 0.40 6.19
C GLU A 132 7.41 1.68 7.01
N THR A 133 7.84 2.78 6.36
CA THR A 133 8.01 4.07 7.02
C THR A 133 6.69 4.64 7.53
N VAL A 134 5.63 4.58 6.72
CA VAL A 134 4.30 5.09 7.11
C VAL A 134 3.77 4.33 8.32
N ILE A 135 3.81 3.00 8.29
CA ILE A 135 3.28 2.12 9.34
C ILE A 135 4.01 2.37 10.65
N ASP A 136 5.34 2.53 10.63
CA ASP A 136 6.13 2.87 11.82
C ASP A 136 5.65 4.18 12.50
N HIS A 137 5.26 5.19 11.71
CA HIS A 137 4.73 6.45 12.28
C HIS A 137 3.29 6.31 12.78
N VAL A 138 2.47 5.49 12.11
CA VAL A 138 1.12 5.18 12.57
C VAL A 138 1.16 4.44 13.90
N GLU A 139 2.03 3.43 14.04
CA GLU A 139 2.21 2.67 15.29
C GLU A 139 2.65 3.57 16.46
N LYS A 140 3.53 4.53 16.20
CA LYS A 140 4.02 5.49 17.21
C LYS A 140 3.03 6.62 17.50
N GLY A 141 1.93 6.74 16.72
CA GLY A 141 1.00 7.86 16.82
C GLY A 141 1.62 9.19 16.38
N GLU A 142 2.64 9.15 15.52
CA GLU A 142 3.40 10.31 15.05
C GLU A 142 2.98 10.73 13.63
N ILE A 143 1.70 10.53 13.26
CA ILE A 143 1.23 10.71 11.89
C ILE A 143 1.41 12.14 11.35
N LEU A 144 1.37 13.16 12.22
CA LEU A 144 1.58 14.55 11.82
C LEU A 144 3.01 14.80 11.31
N ARG A 145 4.00 14.01 11.75
CA ARG A 145 5.38 14.09 11.24
C ARG A 145 5.50 13.59 9.81
N LEU A 146 4.54 12.80 9.31
CA LEU A 146 4.54 12.34 7.93
C LEU A 146 4.29 13.48 6.94
N ALA A 147 3.51 14.51 7.31
CA ALA A 147 3.27 15.68 6.45
C ALA A 147 4.54 16.49 6.19
N GLU A 148 5.47 16.50 7.15
CA GLU A 148 6.73 17.23 7.07
C GLU A 148 7.86 16.38 6.46
N LYS A 149 7.62 15.07 6.31
CA LYS A 149 8.63 14.12 5.85
C LYS A 149 8.80 14.21 4.34
N LYS A 150 10.02 14.54 3.91
CA LYS A 150 10.41 14.38 2.51
C LYS A 150 10.77 12.92 2.26
N PHE A 151 9.86 12.20 1.64
CA PHE A 151 10.14 10.89 1.07
C PHE A 151 11.11 11.10 -0.10
N SER A 152 12.34 10.65 0.06
CA SER A 152 13.38 10.72 -0.95
C SER A 152 14.21 9.44 -0.89
N LEU A 153 14.89 9.12 -2.00
CA LEU A 153 15.86 8.04 -2.08
C LEU A 153 16.96 8.32 -1.05
N THR A 154 16.80 7.82 0.17
CA THR A 154 17.79 7.94 1.24
C THR A 154 18.33 6.54 1.53
N GLU A 155 19.63 6.40 1.27
CA GLU A 155 20.57 5.36 1.69
C GLU A 155 20.59 3.97 1.02
N ARG A 156 19.55 3.52 0.29
CA ARG A 156 19.71 2.37 -0.63
C ARG A 156 20.15 2.86 -2.01
N GLU A 157 21.44 3.14 -2.19
CA GLU A 157 22.05 3.66 -3.44
C GLU A 157 21.78 2.81 -4.70
N THR A 158 21.27 1.59 -4.53
CA THR A 158 20.68 0.79 -5.61
C THR A 158 19.60 -0.09 -4.99
N GLN A 159 18.37 -0.03 -5.50
CA GLN A 159 17.37 -1.04 -5.17
C GLN A 159 17.92 -2.40 -5.65
N PRO A 160 17.91 -3.47 -4.82
CA PRO A 160 18.53 -4.73 -5.19
C PRO A 160 17.98 -5.21 -6.54
N GLN A 161 18.87 -5.63 -7.44
CA GLN A 161 18.50 -6.17 -8.76
C GLN A 161 17.41 -7.25 -8.65
N GLU A 162 17.41 -8.02 -7.55
CA GLU A 162 16.38 -9.00 -7.19
C GLU A 162 14.96 -8.41 -7.06
N VAL A 163 14.82 -7.19 -6.52
CA VAL A 163 13.52 -6.50 -6.40
C VAL A 163 13.00 -6.13 -7.79
N LEU A 164 13.86 -5.59 -8.64
CA LEU A 164 13.49 -5.21 -10.00
C LEU A 164 13.09 -6.44 -10.83
N GLU A 165 13.84 -7.54 -10.70
CA GLU A 165 13.54 -8.81 -11.36
C GLU A 165 12.22 -9.40 -10.88
N ARG A 166 11.93 -9.32 -9.58
CA ARG A 166 10.65 -9.79 -9.01
C ARG A 166 9.47 -8.98 -9.55
N ILE A 167 9.59 -7.65 -9.59
CA ILE A 167 8.58 -6.77 -10.17
C ILE A 167 8.36 -7.12 -11.64
N TRP A 168 9.45 -7.38 -12.37
CA TRP A 168 9.40 -7.76 -13.78
C TRP A 168 8.74 -9.13 -14.02
N ALA A 169 9.05 -10.10 -13.17
CA ALA A 169 8.53 -11.47 -13.27
C ALA A 169 7.01 -11.52 -13.08
N VAL A 170 6.46 -10.72 -12.15
CA VAL A 170 5.01 -10.67 -11.88
C VAL A 170 4.22 -10.20 -13.10
N ARG A 171 4.80 -9.35 -13.97
CA ARG A 171 4.17 -8.94 -15.25
C ARG A 171 3.87 -10.13 -16.16
N HIS A 172 4.74 -11.15 -16.17
CA HIS A 172 4.65 -12.29 -17.08
C HIS A 172 3.66 -13.36 -16.60
N LEU A 173 3.25 -13.30 -15.32
CA LEU A 173 2.25 -14.20 -14.76
C LEU A 173 0.81 -13.72 -15.00
N ASN A 174 0.64 -12.45 -15.39
CA ASN A 174 -0.65 -11.80 -15.55
C ASN A 174 -1.00 -11.49 -17.04
N GLN A 175 -0.30 -12.14 -17.99
CA GLN A 175 -0.63 -12.16 -19.43
C GLN A 175 -1.17 -13.53 -19.82
#